data_AF-A0A2V2DY23-F1
#
_entry.id   AF-A0A2V2DY23-F1
#
_cell.length_a   1.000
_cell.length_b   1.000
_cell.length_c   1.000
_cell.angle_alpha   90.00
_cell.angle_beta   90.00
_cell.angle_gamma   90.00
#
_symmetry.space_group_name_H-M   'P 1'
#
loop_
_entity.id
_entity.type
_entity.pdbx_description
1 polymer ?
#
loop_
_entity_poly.entity_id
_entity_poly.type
_entity_poly.pdbx_seq_one_letter_code
_entity_poly.pdbx_strand_id
1 'polypeptide(L)'
;MNSQKNKLPRARRLAGLILSETLLAAAVICVVCDRAVFGRLTWSLIVALSLLLTWAVALPALLVRGKGLWFSLAAFSLAVAPYLYGLSVLLGRPAQMLRIALPMAAVGVGFLWLAALIFSRIRNRWNAGALCLLAAAGLNVIVNAILAALLGEPLFDVWDLLSGGLLLLFAGALFGAGRRQRR
;
A
#
# COMPACT_ATOMS: atom_id res chain seq x y z
N MET A 1 1.50 -40.07 -4.24
CA MET A 1 0.90 -38.73 -4.08
C MET A 1 1.76 -37.71 -3.30
N ASN A 2 3.09 -37.66 -3.48
CA ASN A 2 3.98 -36.76 -2.70
C ASN A 2 4.78 -35.72 -3.52
N SER A 3 4.60 -35.64 -4.85
CA SER A 3 5.41 -34.77 -5.73
C SER A 3 4.91 -33.31 -5.84
N GLN A 4 3.66 -33.02 -5.46
CA GLN A 4 3.06 -31.68 -5.58
C GLN A 4 3.41 -30.72 -4.42
N LYS A 5 3.80 -31.22 -3.24
CA LYS A 5 4.12 -30.37 -2.07
C LYS A 5 5.46 -29.62 -2.21
N ASN A 6 6.40 -30.15 -3.00
CA ASN A 6 7.75 -29.58 -3.19
C ASN A 6 7.87 -28.54 -4.32
N LYS A 7 6.89 -28.42 -5.23
CA LYS A 7 6.98 -27.46 -6.35
C LYS A 7 6.64 -26.02 -5.93
N LEU A 8 5.70 -25.85 -5.00
CA LEU A 8 5.23 -24.55 -4.52
C LEU A 8 6.31 -23.67 -3.85
N PRO A 9 7.22 -24.18 -2.99
CA PRO A 9 8.29 -23.36 -2.42
C PRO A 9 9.37 -23.00 -3.45
N ARG A 10 9.61 -23.83 -4.48
CA ARG A 10 10.55 -23.53 -5.56
C ARG A 10 10.02 -22.43 -6.49
N ALA A 11 8.75 -22.51 -6.88
CA ALA A 11 8.13 -21.49 -7.74
C ALA A 11 8.14 -20.09 -7.09
N ARG A 12 7.89 -19.99 -5.78
CA ARG A 12 7.93 -18.70 -5.05
C ARG A 12 9.34 -18.13 -4.94
N ARG A 13 10.35 -18.98 -4.74
CA ARG A 13 11.75 -18.57 -4.75
C ARG A 13 12.16 -18.08 -6.14
N LEU A 14 11.76 -18.80 -7.19
CA LEU A 14 11.98 -18.37 -8.58
C LEU A 14 11.29 -17.04 -8.86
N ALA A 15 10.04 -16.85 -8.41
CA ALA A 15 9.34 -15.57 -8.55
C ALA A 15 10.05 -14.43 -7.82
N GLY A 16 10.56 -14.66 -6.60
CA GLY A 16 11.34 -13.67 -5.85
C GLY A 16 12.67 -13.32 -6.52
N LEU A 17 13.34 -14.30 -7.13
CA LEU A 17 14.55 -14.08 -7.93
C LEU A 17 14.25 -13.26 -9.18
N ILE A 18 13.25 -13.67 -9.98
CA ILE A 18 12.83 -12.93 -11.18
C ILE A 18 12.44 -11.49 -10.83
N LEU A 19 11.69 -11.29 -9.74
CA LEU A 19 11.32 -9.96 -9.27
C LEU A 19 12.55 -9.13 -8.90
N SER A 20 13.54 -9.72 -8.23
CA SER A 20 14.75 -9.00 -7.85
C SER A 20 15.56 -8.60 -9.09
N GLU A 21 15.70 -9.50 -10.05
CA GLU A 21 16.38 -9.26 -11.33
C GLU A 21 15.69 -8.17 -12.16
N THR A 22 14.36 -8.20 -12.27
CA THR A 22 13.62 -7.18 -13.03
C THR A 22 13.70 -5.81 -12.37
N LEU A 23 13.63 -5.74 -11.03
CA LEU A 23 13.80 -4.49 -10.28
C LEU A 23 15.23 -3.94 -10.43
N LEU A 24 16.25 -4.81 -10.41
CA LEU A 24 17.64 -4.41 -10.63
C LEU A 24 17.84 -3.86 -12.05
N ALA A 25 17.34 -4.57 -13.07
CA ALA A 25 17.42 -4.13 -14.45
C ALA A 25 16.72 -2.79 -14.66
N ALA A 26 15.52 -2.61 -14.09
CA ALA A 26 14.81 -1.33 -14.13
C ALA A 26 15.62 -0.20 -13.48
N ALA A 27 16.24 -0.43 -12.33
CA ALA A 27 17.07 0.57 -11.67
C ALA A 27 18.27 0.99 -12.54
N VAL A 28 18.97 0.03 -13.16
CA VAL A 28 20.10 0.29 -14.06
C VAL A 28 19.66 1.12 -15.26
N ILE A 29 18.55 0.74 -15.91
CA ILE A 29 18.02 1.47 -17.07
C ILE A 29 17.70 2.92 -16.68
N CYS A 30 17.02 3.14 -15.55
CA CYS A 30 16.68 4.48 -15.08
C CYS A 30 17.93 5.33 -14.81
N VAL A 31 18.99 4.76 -14.22
CA VAL A 31 20.25 5.46 -13.98
C VAL A 31 20.95 5.87 -15.28
N VAL A 32 20.98 4.98 -16.27
CA VAL A 32 21.60 5.25 -17.58
C VAL A 32 20.84 6.36 -18.31
N CYS A 33 19.50 6.29 -18.35
CA CYS A 33 18.67 7.31 -18.99
C CYS A 33 18.80 8.68 -18.31
N ASP A 34 18.79 8.73 -16.98
CA ASP A 34 18.91 9.98 -16.21
C ASP A 34 20.28 10.64 -16.42
N ARG A 35 21.35 9.84 -16.42
CA ARG A 35 22.71 10.29 -16.78
C ARG A 35 22.78 10.84 -18.20
N ALA A 36 22.14 10.18 -19.16
CA ALA A 36 22.18 10.57 -20.56
C ALA A 36 21.40 11.87 -20.84
N VAL A 37 20.26 12.08 -20.16
CA VAL A 37 19.38 13.22 -20.42
C VAL A 37 19.74 14.44 -19.56
N PHE A 38 19.97 14.25 -18.26
CA PHE A 38 20.10 15.36 -17.31
C PHE A 38 21.53 15.53 -16.76
N GLY A 39 22.43 14.57 -17.00
CA GLY A 39 23.80 14.60 -16.48
C GLY A 39 23.91 14.55 -14.95
N ARG A 40 22.78 14.40 -14.24
CA ARG A 40 22.66 14.37 -12.77
C ARG A 40 21.75 13.20 -12.37
N LEU A 41 21.85 12.76 -11.11
CA LEU A 41 21.18 11.57 -10.58
C LEU A 41 19.99 11.93 -9.67
N THR A 42 19.09 12.81 -10.10
CA THR A 42 17.98 13.26 -9.23
C THR A 42 16.73 12.40 -9.42
N TRP A 43 16.34 12.11 -10.66
CA TRP A 43 15.13 11.34 -10.96
C TRP A 43 15.34 9.84 -10.78
N SER A 44 16.49 9.33 -11.19
CA SER A 44 16.84 7.91 -11.03
C SER A 44 16.88 7.48 -9.57
N LEU A 45 17.24 8.38 -8.65
CA LEU A 45 17.32 8.10 -7.22
C LEU A 45 15.93 7.95 -6.58
N ILE A 46 14.95 8.74 -7.02
CA ILE A 46 13.53 8.61 -6.62
C ILE A 46 13.00 7.24 -7.08
N VAL A 47 13.30 6.86 -8.32
CA VAL A 47 12.92 5.55 -8.86
C VAL A 47 13.61 4.42 -8.09
N ALA A 48 14.90 4.55 -7.80
CA ALA A 48 15.65 3.55 -7.04
C ALA A 48 15.07 3.33 -5.63
N LEU A 49 14.72 4.39 -4.91
CA LEU A 49 14.06 4.29 -3.60
C LEU A 49 12.70 3.59 -3.69
N SER A 50 11.95 3.85 -4.76
CA SER A 50 10.64 3.23 -5.00
C SER A 50 10.75 1.74 -5.32
N LEU A 51 11.76 1.36 -6.12
CA LEU A 51 12.08 -0.04 -6.43
C LEU A 51 12.55 -0.77 -5.16
N LEU A 52 13.34 -0.12 -4.31
CA LEU A 52 13.81 -0.69 -3.04
C LEU A 52 12.66 -0.91 -2.06
N LEU A 53 11.73 0.04 -1.95
CA LEU A 53 10.50 -0.13 -1.16
C LEU A 53 9.68 -1.32 -1.67
N THR A 54 9.49 -1.41 -2.99
CA THR A 54 8.76 -2.50 -3.64
C THR A 54 9.42 -3.85 -3.33
N TRP A 55 10.74 -3.93 -3.46
CA TRP A 55 11.52 -5.12 -3.15
C TRP A 55 11.36 -5.54 -1.68
N ALA A 56 11.53 -4.60 -0.75
CA ALA A 56 11.43 -4.83 0.70
C ALA A 56 10.04 -5.36 1.13
N VAL A 57 8.97 -4.91 0.46
CA VAL A 57 7.58 -5.30 0.78
C VAL A 57 7.17 -6.59 0.07
N ALA A 58 7.62 -6.79 -1.17
CA ALA A 58 7.23 -7.94 -1.99
C ALA A 58 7.96 -9.23 -1.57
N LEU A 59 9.21 -9.15 -1.13
CA LEU A 59 9.97 -10.30 -0.67
C LEU A 59 9.29 -11.08 0.48
N PRO A 60 8.92 -10.46 1.62
CA PRO A 60 8.25 -11.17 2.70
C PRO A 60 6.89 -11.73 2.28
N ALA A 61 6.17 -11.05 1.37
CA ALA A 61 4.91 -11.54 0.83
C ALA A 61 5.09 -12.84 0.01
N LEU A 62 6.17 -12.94 -0.76
CA LEU A 62 6.47 -14.08 -1.64
C LEU A 62 7.13 -15.25 -0.90
N LEU A 63 8.08 -14.96 0.00
CA LEU A 63 8.92 -15.96 0.66
C LEU A 63 8.24 -16.61 1.88
N VAL A 64 7.48 -15.85 2.67
CA VAL A 64 6.92 -16.35 3.93
C VAL A 64 5.55 -17.00 3.71
N ARG A 65 5.48 -18.31 3.96
CA ARG A 65 4.24 -19.09 3.74
C ARG A 65 3.25 -18.86 4.88
N GLY A 66 1.99 -18.55 4.53
CA GLY A 66 0.86 -18.40 5.46
C GLY A 66 0.81 -17.07 6.21
N LYS A 67 1.96 -16.54 6.66
CA LYS A 67 2.05 -15.26 7.38
C LYS A 67 2.68 -14.13 6.57
N GLY A 68 2.99 -14.34 5.29
CA GLY A 68 3.68 -13.35 4.45
C GLY A 68 2.98 -12.00 4.34
N LEU A 69 1.64 -11.97 4.41
CA LEU A 69 0.88 -10.72 4.44
C LEU A 69 1.21 -9.88 5.69
N TRP A 70 1.27 -10.49 6.87
CA TRP A 70 1.61 -9.79 8.12
C TRP A 70 3.03 -9.25 8.11
N PHE A 71 3.98 -10.05 7.62
CA PHE A 71 5.38 -9.61 7.49
C PHE A 71 5.55 -8.52 6.43
N SER A 72 4.82 -8.60 5.32
CA SER A 72 4.79 -7.55 4.29
C SER A 72 4.20 -6.25 4.84
N LEU A 73 3.13 -6.33 5.63
CA LEU A 73 2.51 -5.17 6.27
C LEU A 73 3.44 -4.52 7.30
N ALA A 74 4.14 -5.32 8.10
CA ALA A 74 5.16 -4.83 9.01
C ALA A 74 6.35 -4.20 8.27
N ALA A 75 6.81 -4.84 7.19
CA ALA A 75 7.89 -4.31 6.34
C ALA A 75 7.50 -2.98 5.71
N PHE A 76 6.28 -2.86 5.17
CA PHE A 76 5.76 -1.61 4.62
C PHE A 76 5.68 -0.53 5.70
N SER A 77 5.10 -0.84 6.86
CA SER A 77 5.01 0.10 7.99
C SER A 77 6.38 0.64 8.42
N LEU A 78 7.42 -0.20 8.42
CA LEU A 78 8.77 0.20 8.79
C LEU A 78 9.49 0.94 7.65
N ALA A 79 9.26 0.55 6.40
CA ALA A 79 9.96 1.09 5.23
C ALA A 79 9.36 2.39 4.68
N VAL A 80 8.09 2.68 4.95
CA VAL A 80 7.42 3.91 4.47
C VAL A 80 8.05 5.17 5.09
N ALA A 81 8.38 5.16 6.38
CA ALA A 81 9.01 6.31 7.04
C ALA A 81 10.38 6.70 6.43
N PRO A 82 11.37 5.79 6.30
CA PRO A 82 12.64 6.12 5.66
C PRO A 82 12.49 6.43 4.17
N TYR A 83 11.53 5.81 3.47
CA TYR A 83 11.22 6.14 2.07
C TYR A 83 10.75 7.59 1.92
N LEU A 84 9.79 8.03 2.74
CA LEU A 84 9.30 9.40 2.74
C LEU A 84 10.38 10.41 3.12
N TYR A 85 11.23 10.07 4.10
CA TYR A 85 12.38 10.88 4.45
C TYR A 85 13.35 11.05 3.25
N GLY A 86 13.70 9.94 2.59
CA GLY A 86 14.53 9.95 1.39
C GLY A 86 13.96 10.86 0.30
N LEU A 87 12.68 10.68 -0.05
CA LEU A 87 11.97 11.56 -0.98
C LEU A 87 12.05 13.04 -0.55
N SER A 88 11.78 13.33 0.73
CA SER A 88 11.73 14.70 1.23
C SER A 88 13.07 15.43 1.09
N VAL A 89 14.19 14.71 1.23
CA VAL A 89 15.55 15.22 1.04
C VAL A 89 15.84 15.43 -0.44
N LEU A 90 15.47 14.46 -1.28
CA LEU A 90 15.67 14.52 -2.73
C LEU A 90 14.89 15.67 -3.39
N LEU A 91 13.69 15.99 -2.88
CA LEU A 91 12.85 17.06 -3.38
C LEU A 91 13.21 18.45 -2.81
N GLY A 92 14.19 18.54 -1.90
CA GLY A 92 14.74 19.82 -1.43
C GLY A 92 13.84 20.63 -0.48
N ARG A 93 12.71 20.08 -0.03
CA ARG A 93 11.77 20.70 0.93
C ARG A 93 11.38 19.72 2.06
N PRO A 94 12.34 19.23 2.87
CA PRO A 94 12.12 18.08 3.73
C PRO A 94 11.04 18.32 4.80
N ALA A 95 11.08 19.48 5.47
CA ALA A 95 10.19 19.76 6.59
C ALA A 95 8.71 19.94 6.17
N GLN A 96 8.44 20.58 5.03
CA GLN A 96 7.06 20.80 4.58
C GLN A 96 6.43 19.52 4.04
N MET A 97 7.17 18.76 3.23
CA MET A 97 6.68 17.49 2.69
C MET A 97 6.44 16.46 3.78
N LEU A 98 7.34 16.34 4.76
CA LEU A 98 7.16 15.40 5.86
C LEU A 98 5.99 15.76 6.79
N ARG A 99 5.71 17.06 6.99
CA ARG A 99 4.55 17.50 7.79
C ARG A 99 3.22 17.00 7.24
N ILE A 100 3.10 16.88 5.91
CA ILE A 100 1.88 16.39 5.25
C ILE A 100 1.97 14.88 5.03
N ALA A 101 3.09 14.39 4.51
CA ALA A 101 3.21 12.99 4.12
C ALA A 101 3.23 12.02 5.31
N LEU A 102 3.82 12.41 6.44
CA LEU A 102 3.94 11.53 7.61
C LEU A 102 2.58 11.20 8.27
N PRO A 103 1.70 12.18 8.59
CA PRO A 103 0.37 11.85 9.13
C PRO A 103 -0.48 11.07 8.12
N MET A 104 -0.39 11.39 6.81
CA MET A 104 -1.12 10.64 5.78
C MET A 104 -0.67 9.19 5.68
N ALA A 105 0.65 8.96 5.74
CA ALA A 105 1.20 7.61 5.77
C ALA A 105 0.78 6.85 7.03
N ALA A 106 0.78 7.50 8.20
CA ALA A 106 0.34 6.88 9.44
C ALA A 106 -1.13 6.43 9.37
N VAL A 107 -2.01 7.28 8.83
CA VAL A 107 -3.43 6.96 8.63
C VAL A 107 -3.62 5.81 7.64
N GLY A 108 -2.91 5.85 6.50
CA GLY A 108 -2.95 4.77 5.51
C GLY A 108 -2.46 3.43 6.07
N VAL A 109 -1.34 3.42 6.79
CA VAL A 109 -0.81 2.22 7.46
C VAL A 109 -1.79 1.72 8.52
N GLY A 110 -2.38 2.61 9.32
CA GLY A 110 -3.41 2.27 10.30
C GLY A 110 -4.62 1.58 9.65
N PHE A 111 -5.08 2.10 8.51
CA PHE A 111 -6.16 1.48 7.74
C PHE A 111 -5.79 0.08 7.24
N LEU A 112 -4.57 -0.11 6.73
CA LEU A 112 -4.12 -1.43 6.26
C LEU A 112 -4.08 -2.46 7.40
N TRP A 113 -3.63 -2.08 8.59
CA TRP A 113 -3.68 -2.92 9.78
C TRP A 113 -5.11 -3.25 10.19
N LEU A 114 -6.01 -2.26 10.17
CA LEU A 114 -7.43 -2.46 10.44
C LEU A 114 -8.05 -3.44 9.45
N ALA A 115 -7.81 -3.26 8.14
CA ALA A 115 -8.29 -4.15 7.10
C ALA A 115 -7.75 -5.59 7.30
N ALA A 116 -6.45 -5.75 7.56
CA ALA A 116 -5.85 -7.05 7.83
C ALA A 116 -6.49 -7.72 9.06
N LEU A 117 -6.76 -6.96 10.13
CA LEU A 117 -7.45 -7.45 11.32
C LEU A 117 -8.89 -7.88 11.01
N ILE A 118 -9.65 -7.06 10.26
CA ILE A 118 -11.02 -7.38 9.84
C ILE A 118 -11.07 -8.70 9.07
N PHE A 119 -10.20 -8.86 8.06
CA PHE A 119 -10.13 -10.09 7.27
C PHE A 119 -9.64 -11.30 8.07
N SER A 120 -8.82 -11.09 9.09
CA SER A 120 -8.34 -12.18 9.96
C SER A 120 -9.39 -12.66 10.98
N ARG A 121 -10.27 -11.76 11.44
CA ARG A 121 -11.28 -12.03 12.48
C ARG A 121 -12.61 -12.52 11.89
N ILE A 122 -13.02 -12.00 10.73
CA ILE A 122 -14.33 -12.31 10.15
C ILE A 122 -14.22 -13.48 9.18
N ARG A 123 -14.93 -14.57 9.47
CA ARG A 123 -14.96 -15.78 8.62
C ARG A 123 -15.65 -15.54 7.27
N ASN A 124 -16.69 -14.70 7.23
CA ASN A 124 -17.44 -14.43 6.00
C ASN A 124 -16.75 -13.30 5.20
N ARG A 125 -16.13 -13.66 4.07
CA ARG A 125 -15.43 -12.72 3.18
C ARG A 125 -16.29 -11.55 2.70
N TRP A 126 -17.61 -11.76 2.54
CA TRP A 126 -18.53 -10.70 2.12
C TRP A 126 -18.74 -9.65 3.22
N ASN A 127 -18.91 -10.10 4.47
CA ASN A 127 -19.05 -9.21 5.62
C ASN A 127 -17.73 -8.50 5.93
N ALA A 128 -16.59 -9.19 5.76
CA ALA A 128 -15.27 -8.58 5.90
C ALA A 128 -15.04 -7.47 4.88
N GLY A 129 -15.41 -7.71 3.62
CA GLY A 129 -15.37 -6.70 2.55
C GLY A 129 -16.28 -5.52 2.84
N ALA A 130 -17.53 -5.76 3.23
CA ALA A 130 -18.47 -4.70 3.59
C ALA A 130 -17.96 -3.82 4.75
N LEU A 131 -17.39 -4.44 5.81
CA LEU A 131 -16.83 -3.70 6.94
C LEU A 131 -15.56 -2.93 6.55
N CYS A 132 -14.73 -3.47 5.65
CA CYS A 132 -13.58 -2.73 5.11
C CYS A 132 -14.01 -1.51 4.29
N LEU A 133 -15.09 -1.61 3.51
CA LEU A 133 -15.63 -0.46 2.76
C LEU A 133 -16.22 0.61 3.69
N LEU A 134 -16.90 0.20 4.78
CA LEU A 134 -17.34 1.14 5.82
C LEU A 134 -16.15 1.83 6.49
N ALA A 135 -15.11 1.07 6.82
CA ALA A 135 -13.87 1.64 7.36
C ALA A 135 -13.19 2.60 6.36
N ALA A 136 -13.25 2.31 5.05
CA ALA A 136 -12.73 3.18 4.01
C ALA A 136 -13.53 4.50 3.89
N ALA A 137 -14.85 4.46 4.08
CA ALA A 137 -15.65 5.68 4.14
C ALA A 137 -15.24 6.55 5.34
N GLY A 138 -15.02 5.95 6.51
CA GLY A 138 -14.47 6.65 7.67
C GLY A 138 -13.06 7.19 7.44
N LEU A 139 -12.23 6.45 6.69
CA LEU A 139 -10.88 6.87 6.32
C LEU A 139 -10.88 8.17 5.51
N ASN A 140 -11.78 8.31 4.53
CA ASN A 140 -11.89 9.54 3.74
C ASN A 140 -12.17 10.76 4.62
N VAL A 141 -13.07 10.62 5.61
CA VAL A 141 -13.35 11.71 6.57
C VAL A 141 -12.11 12.07 7.38
N ILE A 142 -11.35 11.08 7.84
CA ILE A 142 -10.11 11.31 8.61
C ILE A 142 -9.06 12.01 7.74
N VAL A 143 -8.86 11.56 6.50
CA VAL A 143 -7.91 12.16 5.56
C VAL A 143 -8.27 13.62 5.31
N ASN A 144 -9.54 13.91 5.03
CA ASN A 144 -10.00 15.27 4.79
C ASN A 144 -9.92 16.15 6.04
N ALA A 145 -10.18 15.60 7.23
CA ALA A 145 -9.98 16.32 8.48
C ALA A 145 -8.50 16.71 8.69
N ILE A 146 -7.55 15.85 8.33
CA ILE A 146 -6.12 16.16 8.39
C ILE A 146 -5.75 17.20 7.33
N LEU A 147 -6.26 17.09 6.11
CA LEU A 147 -6.04 18.08 5.05
C LEU A 147 -6.60 19.45 5.45
N ALA A 148 -7.81 19.50 6.01
CA ALA A 148 -8.40 20.72 6.51
C ALA A 148 -7.55 21.36 7.62
N ALA A 149 -7.02 20.56 8.55
CA ALA A 149 -6.16 21.05 9.63
C ALA A 149 -4.79 21.54 9.14
N LEU A 150 -4.23 20.94 8.07
CA LEU A 150 -2.88 21.24 7.60
C LEU A 150 -2.84 22.28 6.46
N LEU A 151 -3.83 22.26 5.57
CA LEU A 151 -3.89 23.09 4.36
C LEU A 151 -5.06 24.07 4.34
N GLY A 152 -6.03 23.95 5.25
CA GLY A 152 -7.23 24.79 5.27
C GLY A 152 -8.28 24.42 4.22
N GLU A 153 -8.16 23.23 3.63
CA GLU A 153 -9.13 22.70 2.67
C GLU A 153 -10.51 22.45 3.31
N PRO A 154 -11.61 22.53 2.53
CA PRO A 154 -12.94 22.19 3.03
C PRO A 154 -13.02 20.72 3.46
N LEU A 155 -13.81 20.45 4.51
CA LEU A 155 -13.96 19.08 5.06
C LEU A 155 -14.72 18.13 4.12
N PHE A 156 -15.60 18.66 3.28
CA PHE A 156 -16.44 17.89 2.37
C PHE A 156 -16.56 18.59 1.03
N ASP A 157 -15.98 17.97 -0.01
CA ASP A 157 -16.21 18.35 -1.39
C ASP A 157 -17.24 17.43 -2.07
N VAL A 158 -17.71 17.84 -3.25
CA VAL A 158 -18.63 17.05 -4.08
C VAL A 158 -18.05 15.65 -4.37
N TRP A 159 -16.73 15.57 -4.56
CA TRP A 159 -16.03 14.30 -4.80
C TRP A 159 -15.98 13.39 -3.56
N ASP A 160 -15.94 13.96 -2.36
CA ASP A 160 -15.94 13.20 -1.11
C ASP A 160 -17.32 12.62 -0.82
N LEU A 161 -18.37 13.41 -1.04
CA LEU A 161 -19.75 12.92 -0.94
C LEU A 161 -20.03 11.83 -1.95
N LEU A 162 -19.57 11.99 -3.20
CA LEU A 162 -19.72 10.99 -4.25
C LEU A 162 -18.98 9.70 -3.89
N SER A 163 -17.71 9.81 -3.49
CA SER A 163 -16.86 8.67 -3.14
C SER A 163 -17.38 7.95 -1.89
N GLY A 164 -17.76 8.70 -0.85
CA GLY A 164 -18.37 8.18 0.37
C GLY A 164 -19.69 7.48 0.08
N GLY A 165 -20.57 8.09 -0.70
CA GLY A 165 -21.85 7.51 -1.12
C GLY A 165 -21.65 6.19 -1.88
N LEU A 166 -20.73 6.15 -2.84
CA LEU A 166 -20.43 4.95 -3.61
C LEU A 166 -19.87 3.81 -2.73
N LEU A 167 -18.98 4.14 -1.78
CA LEU A 167 -18.46 3.17 -0.82
C LEU A 167 -19.57 2.55 0.05
N LEU A 168 -20.52 3.37 0.51
CA LEU A 168 -21.67 2.91 1.28
C LEU A 168 -22.61 2.02 0.47
N LEU A 169 -22.87 2.38 -0.80
CA LEU A 169 -23.69 1.56 -1.70
C LEU A 169 -23.06 0.17 -1.92
N PHE A 170 -21.76 0.11 -2.21
CA PHE A 170 -21.05 -1.17 -2.35
C PHE A 170 -21.00 -1.95 -1.04
N ALA A 171 -20.81 -1.29 0.11
CA ALA A 171 -20.86 -1.93 1.41
C ALA A 171 -22.23 -2.59 1.66
N GLY A 172 -23.32 -1.88 1.37
CA GLY A 172 -24.69 -2.39 1.44
C GLY A 172 -24.91 -3.59 0.53
N ALA A 173 -24.45 -3.52 -0.71
CA ALA A 173 -24.55 -4.62 -1.68
C ALA A 173 -23.81 -5.89 -1.22
N LEU A 174 -22.57 -5.75 -0.72
CA LEU A 174 -21.78 -6.86 -0.20
C LEU A 174 -22.42 -7.47 1.06
N PHE A 175 -22.97 -6.64 1.94
CA PHE A 175 -23.67 -7.12 3.13
C PHE A 175 -24.95 -7.89 2.75
N GLY A 176 -25.68 -7.41 1.74
CA GLY A 176 -26.85 -8.11 1.18
C GLY A 176 -26.49 -9.47 0.56
N ALA A 177 -25.44 -9.52 -0.27
CA ALA A 177 -24.93 -10.75 -0.87
C ALA A 177 -24.45 -11.75 0.21
N GLY A 178 -23.79 -11.26 1.26
CA GLY A 178 -23.35 -12.06 2.40
C GLY A 178 -24.49 -12.70 3.20
N ARG A 179 -25.66 -12.06 3.26
CA ARG A 179 -26.88 -12.66 3.86
C ARG A 179 -27.51 -13.71 2.95
N ARG A 180 -27.49 -13.50 1.63
CA ARG A 180 -28.11 -14.42 0.66
C ARG A 180 -27.41 -15.77 0.57
N GLN A 181 -26.10 -15.82 0.80
CA GLN A 181 -25.32 -17.07 0.79
C GLN A 181 -25.46 -17.91 2.08
N ARG A 182 -26.08 -17.36 3.13
CA ARG A 182 -26.37 -18.11 4.38
C ARG A 182 -27.75 -18.77 4.41
N ARG A 183 -28.63 -18.45 3.45
CA ARG A 183 -29.91 -19.15 3.23
C ARG A 183 -29.70 -20.26 2.22
#